data_AF-A0A958AJP1-F1
#
_entry.id   AF-A0A958AJP1-F1
#
_cell.length_a   1.000
_cell.length_b   1.000
_cell.length_c   1.000
_cell.angle_alpha   90.00
_cell.angle_beta   90.00
_cell.angle_gamma   90.00
#
_symmetry.space_group_name_H-M   'P 1'
#
loop_
_entity.id
_entity.type
_entity.pdbx_description
1 polymer ?
#
loop_
_entity_poly.entity_id
_entity_poly.type
_entity_poly.pdbx_seq_one_letter_code
_entity_poly.pdbx_strand_id
1 'polypeptide(L)'
;MILQFVALLGGRNPTPIAPSAVAWAEGKPRTKTLGADLLEIKFGRDGTMNVPVSRPLRTLETAMLADATGPLSWHLAVNLDQTSEPLPQNAEWPEGSLVDTFLEARAAYFAAVRGPQGNLVSQAADFRALRPLIVPYADAYVQLLQHLVYQSEAGSEETSRRALATLRLLLTLDTVTLTITDHRSIARHAALVAPTHPLRALWLATWAEVGQRWLHQARDSAEEYVNATRTALLHLLTPVGFPPILPMGPRKLFTIVDNLHPFSSLYAPVHEENPRGLVGEVCSGFGLPEPAIGGAAIDGTYLALRVQRYLVQHPYVRTLVINAFNAGRAGVLAEMLLELQKLPTFGDLRYDVRLFVPDPDAPNVGEALSTLFAPTANVTAKEAGAFSTPTGSHLHPKLAVAVRSAHEFRENPLRHAAHLTFLFDLFPAEEIGVAPEVIPSRAPIHGLLQSFHVHYQEDRETVTWRRQAQYSLASPLPDAEELTDLLPALSAQMAGAAATVATGQSGSDLRPVVTLALSTQDRALLHQVHEVSDW
;
A
#
# COMPACT_ATOMS: atom_id res chain seq x y z
N MET A 1 -18.35 1.84 -10.77
CA MET A 1 -18.37 3.07 -9.94
C MET A 1 -17.86 4.33 -10.63
N ILE A 2 -16.64 4.38 -11.21
CA ILE A 2 -16.15 5.61 -11.89
C ILE A 2 -17.15 6.16 -12.91
N LEU A 3 -17.60 5.32 -13.86
CA LEU A 3 -18.59 5.71 -14.88
C LEU A 3 -19.94 6.13 -14.29
N GLN A 4 -20.33 5.55 -13.15
CA GLN A 4 -21.55 5.89 -12.45
C GLN A 4 -21.50 7.30 -11.86
N PHE A 5 -20.40 7.68 -11.19
CA PHE A 5 -20.23 9.06 -10.70
C PHE A 5 -20.13 10.06 -11.86
N VAL A 6 -19.46 9.71 -12.97
CA VAL A 6 -19.42 10.55 -14.17
C VAL A 6 -20.82 10.76 -14.75
N ALA A 7 -21.64 9.70 -14.80
CA ALA A 7 -23.02 9.81 -15.24
C ALA A 7 -23.84 10.71 -14.31
N LEU A 8 -23.67 10.56 -12.99
CA LEU A 8 -24.37 11.37 -11.99
C LEU A 8 -24.03 12.87 -12.11
N LEU A 9 -22.74 13.21 -12.23
CA LEU A 9 -22.29 14.59 -12.46
C LEU A 9 -22.81 15.15 -13.80
N GLY A 10 -23.01 14.30 -14.80
CA GLY A 10 -23.63 14.66 -16.07
C GLY A 10 -25.16 14.67 -16.08
N GLY A 11 -25.82 14.57 -14.91
CA GLY A 11 -27.28 14.54 -14.79
C GLY A 11 -27.96 13.28 -15.35
N ARG A 12 -27.20 12.21 -15.62
CA ARG A 12 -27.71 10.92 -16.10
C ARG A 12 -27.93 9.96 -14.95
N ASN A 13 -28.90 9.03 -15.11
CA ASN A 13 -29.12 7.98 -14.12
C ASN A 13 -27.92 7.00 -14.08
N PRO A 14 -27.25 6.81 -12.93
CA PRO A 14 -26.09 5.93 -12.83
C PRO A 14 -26.44 4.44 -12.66
N THR A 15 -27.68 4.11 -12.25
CA THR A 15 -28.11 2.73 -11.95
C THR A 15 -27.94 1.70 -13.09
N PRO A 16 -28.24 2.01 -14.37
CA PRO A 16 -28.11 1.02 -15.44
C PRO A 16 -26.66 0.73 -15.86
N ILE A 17 -25.67 1.47 -15.35
CA ILE A 17 -24.27 1.32 -15.74
C ILE A 17 -23.65 0.15 -14.97
N ALA A 18 -23.52 -0.99 -15.64
CA ALA A 18 -22.89 -2.20 -15.12
C ALA A 18 -21.99 -2.85 -16.19
N PRO A 19 -20.96 -3.60 -15.80
CA PRO A 19 -20.16 -4.38 -16.73
C PRO A 19 -21.05 -5.39 -17.49
N SER A 20 -20.99 -5.39 -18.82
CA SER A 20 -21.69 -6.34 -19.68
C SER A 20 -20.80 -7.50 -20.15
N ALA A 21 -19.49 -7.28 -20.23
CA ALA A 21 -18.50 -8.30 -20.55
C ALA A 21 -17.13 -7.90 -20.02
N VAL A 22 -16.33 -8.89 -19.62
CA VAL A 22 -14.95 -8.71 -19.17
C VAL A 22 -14.08 -9.76 -19.85
N ALA A 23 -12.99 -9.34 -20.48
CA ALA A 23 -12.05 -10.23 -21.15
C ALA A 23 -10.65 -9.59 -21.22
N TRP A 24 -9.63 -10.39 -21.43
CA TRP A 24 -8.29 -9.86 -21.76
C TRP A 24 -8.27 -9.32 -23.18
N ALA A 25 -7.65 -8.16 -23.39
CA ALA A 25 -7.55 -7.56 -24.72
C ALA A 25 -6.70 -8.43 -25.67
N GLU A 26 -7.22 -8.73 -26.85
CA GLU A 26 -6.51 -9.50 -27.89
C GLU A 26 -5.73 -8.54 -28.81
N GLY A 27 -4.38 -8.64 -28.81
CA GLY A 27 -3.50 -7.93 -29.76
C GLY A 27 -2.38 -7.12 -29.12
N LYS A 28 -1.34 -6.78 -29.91
CA LYS A 28 -0.23 -5.92 -29.46
C LYS A 28 -0.79 -4.53 -29.09
N PRO A 29 -0.64 -4.06 -27.85
CA PRO A 29 -1.23 -2.80 -27.44
C PRO A 29 -0.61 -1.63 -28.23
N ARG A 30 -1.45 -0.68 -28.65
CA ARG A 30 -1.04 0.55 -29.37
C ARG A 30 -0.13 1.44 -28.50
N THR A 31 -0.26 1.32 -27.18
CA THR A 31 0.59 1.91 -26.16
C THR A 31 1.27 0.77 -25.40
N LYS A 32 2.58 0.56 -25.60
CA LYS A 32 3.36 -0.37 -24.77
C LYS A 32 3.43 0.18 -23.35
N THR A 33 2.46 -0.15 -22.50
CA THR A 33 2.68 -0.09 -21.05
C THR A 33 3.62 -1.26 -20.74
N LEU A 34 4.91 -0.98 -20.56
CA LEU A 34 5.91 -2.01 -20.26
C LEU A 34 5.47 -2.79 -19.01
N GLY A 35 5.48 -4.13 -19.10
CA GLY A 35 5.20 -5.00 -17.94
C GLY A 35 3.73 -5.25 -17.59
N ALA A 36 2.75 -4.69 -18.31
CA ALA A 36 1.32 -4.88 -18.03
C ALA A 36 0.56 -5.57 -19.18
N ASP A 37 -0.50 -6.29 -18.81
CA ASP A 37 -1.56 -6.77 -19.69
C ASP A 37 -2.81 -5.91 -19.51
N LEU A 38 -3.65 -5.82 -20.54
CA LEU A 38 -4.86 -4.99 -20.51
C LEU A 38 -6.11 -5.86 -20.35
N LEU A 39 -6.84 -5.62 -19.27
CA LEU A 39 -8.18 -6.16 -19.06
C LEU A 39 -9.21 -5.21 -19.67
N GLU A 40 -9.99 -5.71 -20.62
CA GLU A 40 -11.04 -4.97 -21.32
C GLU A 40 -12.39 -5.21 -20.63
N ILE A 41 -13.01 -4.14 -20.13
CA ILE A 41 -14.33 -4.16 -19.47
C ILE A 41 -15.31 -3.34 -20.31
N LYS A 42 -16.36 -4.00 -20.81
CA LYS A 42 -17.42 -3.38 -21.61
C LYS A 42 -18.59 -2.96 -20.73
N PHE A 43 -19.11 -1.76 -20.93
CA PHE A 43 -20.25 -1.18 -20.22
C PHE A 43 -21.44 -0.91 -21.16
N GLY A 44 -21.64 -1.77 -22.16
CA GLY A 44 -22.69 -1.60 -23.17
C GLY A 44 -22.61 -0.25 -23.89
N ARG A 45 -23.59 0.63 -23.64
CA ARG A 45 -23.69 1.95 -24.29
C ARG A 45 -22.71 2.99 -23.74
N ASP A 46 -22.14 2.77 -22.55
CA ASP A 46 -21.21 3.69 -21.90
C ASP A 46 -19.74 3.45 -22.31
N GLY A 47 -19.50 2.52 -23.24
CA GLY A 47 -18.20 2.28 -23.85
C GLY A 47 -17.39 1.17 -23.19
N THR A 48 -16.08 1.22 -23.40
CA THR A 48 -15.12 0.20 -22.97
C THR A 48 -14.01 0.84 -22.15
N MET A 49 -13.64 0.21 -21.04
CA MET A 49 -12.53 0.62 -20.18
C MET A 49 -11.41 -0.41 -20.23
N ASN A 50 -10.17 0.05 -20.33
CA ASN A 50 -8.99 -0.80 -20.24
C ASN A 50 -8.32 -0.61 -18.89
N VAL A 51 -8.17 -1.70 -18.13
CA VAL A 51 -7.49 -1.72 -16.84
C VAL A 51 -6.14 -2.41 -17.01
N PRO A 52 -5.01 -1.70 -16.83
CA PRO A 52 -3.70 -2.33 -16.85
C PRO A 52 -3.52 -3.20 -15.61
N VAL A 53 -3.05 -4.43 -15.81
CA VAL A 53 -2.73 -5.38 -14.76
C VAL A 53 -1.26 -5.80 -14.93
N SER A 54 -0.47 -5.68 -13.87
CA SER A 54 0.93 -6.13 -13.85
C SER A 54 1.02 -7.61 -14.21
N ARG A 55 1.91 -7.97 -15.14
CA ARG A 55 2.09 -9.36 -15.59
C ARG A 55 2.51 -10.30 -14.47
N PRO A 56 3.56 -9.99 -13.67
CA PRO A 56 3.91 -10.83 -12.53
C PRO A 56 2.74 -11.08 -11.57
N LEU A 57 1.97 -10.04 -11.25
CA LEU A 57 0.83 -10.16 -10.34
C LEU A 57 -0.32 -10.96 -10.96
N ARG A 58 -0.58 -10.80 -12.27
CA ARG A 58 -1.56 -11.62 -12.99
C ARG A 58 -1.16 -13.09 -12.98
N THR A 59 0.09 -13.41 -13.30
CA THR A 59 0.60 -14.78 -13.32
C THR A 59 0.48 -15.42 -11.94
N LEU A 60 0.91 -14.71 -10.90
CA LEU A 60 0.80 -15.13 -9.52
C LEU A 60 -0.66 -15.40 -9.11
N GLU A 61 -1.56 -14.44 -9.32
CA GLU A 61 -2.95 -14.58 -8.91
C GLU A 61 -3.66 -15.69 -9.69
N THR A 62 -3.36 -15.84 -10.98
CA THR A 62 -3.89 -16.95 -11.78
C THR A 62 -3.44 -18.30 -11.21
N ALA A 63 -2.18 -18.41 -10.78
CA ALA A 63 -1.64 -19.62 -10.16
C ALA A 63 -2.30 -19.90 -8.79
N MET A 64 -2.52 -18.88 -7.97
CA MET A 64 -3.26 -18.99 -6.70
C MET A 64 -4.69 -19.46 -6.91
N LEU A 65 -5.41 -18.86 -7.85
CA LEU A 65 -6.80 -19.16 -8.13
C LEU A 65 -6.99 -20.56 -8.76
N ALA A 66 -5.96 -21.11 -9.41
CA ALA A 66 -6.04 -22.36 -10.14
C ALA A 66 -6.45 -23.55 -9.25
N ASP A 67 -5.99 -23.56 -8.00
CA ASP A 67 -6.22 -24.62 -7.03
C ASP A 67 -6.46 -24.04 -5.62
N ALA A 68 -7.71 -24.11 -5.15
CA ALA A 68 -8.09 -23.67 -3.81
C ALA A 68 -7.55 -24.56 -2.68
N THR A 69 -7.05 -25.75 -3.00
CA THR A 69 -6.31 -26.64 -2.06
C THR A 69 -4.80 -26.57 -2.28
N GLY A 70 -4.36 -25.65 -3.14
CA GLY A 70 -2.95 -25.45 -3.46
C GLY A 70 -2.18 -24.75 -2.34
N PRO A 71 -0.99 -24.21 -2.67
CA PRO A 71 -0.10 -23.58 -1.70
C PRO A 71 -0.77 -22.47 -0.88
N LEU A 72 -0.46 -22.45 0.41
CA LEU A 72 -0.90 -21.38 1.31
C LEU A 72 -0.18 -20.07 1.04
N SER A 73 1.06 -20.12 0.59
CA SER A 73 1.91 -18.94 0.38
C SER A 73 2.77 -19.12 -0.86
N TRP A 74 3.34 -18.02 -1.36
CA TRP A 74 4.14 -18.03 -2.57
C TRP A 74 5.44 -17.26 -2.36
N HIS A 75 6.38 -17.44 -3.27
CA HIS A 75 7.65 -16.71 -3.30
C HIS A 75 7.92 -16.12 -4.68
N LEU A 76 8.42 -14.90 -4.69
CA LEU A 76 8.94 -14.21 -5.88
C LEU A 76 10.33 -13.64 -5.57
N ALA A 77 11.23 -13.70 -6.55
CA ALA A 77 12.47 -12.96 -6.53
C ALA A 77 12.39 -11.75 -7.45
N VAL A 78 12.87 -10.60 -7.00
CA VAL A 78 13.00 -9.37 -7.78
C VAL A 78 14.49 -9.05 -7.89
N ASN A 79 15.03 -9.08 -9.11
CA ASN A 79 16.44 -8.83 -9.41
C ASN A 79 16.53 -7.75 -10.49
N LEU A 80 17.01 -6.55 -10.15
CA LEU A 80 17.27 -5.45 -11.10
C LEU A 80 16.14 -5.31 -12.15
N ASP A 81 14.93 -5.03 -11.66
CA ASP A 81 13.68 -4.84 -12.44
C ASP A 81 13.08 -6.10 -13.10
N GLN A 82 13.64 -7.28 -12.85
CA GLN A 82 13.08 -8.55 -13.32
C GLN A 82 12.47 -9.33 -12.17
N THR A 83 11.25 -9.81 -12.37
CA THR A 83 10.55 -10.67 -11.42
C THR A 83 10.61 -12.12 -11.89
N SER A 84 10.92 -13.05 -10.98
CA SER A 84 10.90 -14.49 -11.26
C SER A 84 9.47 -15.03 -11.46
N GLU A 85 9.36 -16.26 -11.92
CA GLU A 85 8.09 -16.99 -11.83
C GLU A 85 7.71 -17.23 -10.35
N PRO A 86 6.40 -17.30 -10.03
CA PRO A 86 5.92 -17.56 -8.68
C PRO A 86 6.22 -18.99 -8.25
N LEU A 87 6.89 -19.14 -7.12
CA LEU A 87 7.23 -20.44 -6.53
C LEU A 87 6.26 -20.76 -5.39
N PRO A 88 5.66 -21.97 -5.37
CA PRO A 88 4.75 -22.38 -4.31
C PRO A 88 5.50 -22.60 -2.99
N GLN A 89 4.91 -22.19 -1.87
CA GLN A 89 5.39 -22.46 -0.52
C GLN A 89 4.25 -22.98 0.37
N ASN A 90 4.57 -23.86 1.31
CA ASN A 90 3.60 -24.37 2.29
C ASN A 90 2.36 -25.01 1.63
N ALA A 91 2.57 -26.13 0.92
CA ALA A 91 1.51 -26.81 0.18
C ALA A 91 0.70 -27.83 1.01
N GLU A 92 1.13 -28.13 2.23
CA GLU A 92 0.45 -29.10 3.09
C GLU A 92 -0.60 -28.39 3.95
N TRP A 93 -1.86 -28.79 3.78
CA TRP A 93 -2.98 -28.30 4.59
C TRP A 93 -3.14 -29.12 5.86
N PRO A 94 -3.49 -28.48 6.99
CA PRO A 94 -3.87 -29.20 8.21
C PRO A 94 -5.14 -30.03 7.99
N GLU A 95 -5.24 -31.17 8.66
CA GLU A 95 -6.46 -32.00 8.64
C GLU A 95 -7.51 -31.44 9.62
N GLY A 96 -8.80 -31.53 9.26
CA GLY A 96 -9.91 -31.28 10.16
C GLY A 96 -11.14 -30.69 9.48
N SER A 97 -12.32 -30.93 10.05
CA SER A 97 -13.61 -30.52 9.46
C SER A 97 -13.75 -29.00 9.25
N LEU A 98 -13.14 -28.19 10.12
CA LEU A 98 -13.11 -26.73 9.96
C LEU A 98 -12.23 -26.31 8.77
N VAL A 99 -11.16 -27.05 8.50
CA VAL A 99 -10.30 -26.82 7.33
C VAL A 99 -11.05 -27.21 6.06
N ASP A 100 -11.75 -28.35 6.06
CA ASP A 100 -12.58 -28.78 4.93
C ASP A 100 -13.65 -27.72 4.59
N THR A 101 -14.36 -27.23 5.62
CA THR A 101 -15.37 -26.16 5.46
C THR A 101 -14.77 -24.88 4.87
N PHE A 102 -13.58 -24.49 5.35
CA PHE A 102 -12.86 -23.33 4.82
C PHE A 102 -12.43 -23.54 3.36
N LEU A 103 -11.91 -24.70 3.01
CA LEU A 103 -11.46 -25.03 1.65
C LEU A 103 -12.63 -25.09 0.65
N GLU A 104 -13.78 -25.61 1.07
CA GLU A 104 -15.02 -25.57 0.27
C GLU A 104 -15.44 -24.13 -0.04
N ALA A 105 -15.46 -23.25 0.97
CA ALA A 105 -15.79 -21.84 0.78
C ALA A 105 -14.75 -21.11 -0.10
N ARG A 106 -13.45 -21.41 0.09
CA ARG A 106 -12.35 -20.89 -0.74
C ARG A 106 -12.51 -21.31 -2.19
N ALA A 107 -12.82 -22.58 -2.45
CA ALA A 107 -13.02 -23.12 -3.79
C ALA A 107 -14.18 -22.44 -4.52
N ALA A 108 -15.31 -22.25 -3.82
CA ALA A 108 -16.46 -21.55 -4.37
C ALA A 108 -16.14 -20.09 -4.75
N TYR A 109 -15.44 -19.36 -3.86
CA TYR A 109 -14.99 -18.00 -4.13
C TYR A 109 -13.99 -17.94 -5.29
N PHE A 110 -12.97 -18.80 -5.31
CA PHE A 110 -11.93 -18.81 -6.37
C PHE A 110 -12.52 -19.13 -7.74
N ALA A 111 -13.44 -20.10 -7.82
CA ALA A 111 -14.15 -20.44 -9.05
C ALA A 111 -14.93 -19.23 -9.60
N ALA A 112 -15.57 -18.46 -8.72
CA ALA A 112 -16.31 -17.27 -9.12
C ALA A 112 -15.40 -16.14 -9.62
N VAL A 113 -14.24 -15.91 -8.98
CA VAL A 113 -13.27 -14.89 -9.41
C VAL A 113 -12.65 -15.22 -10.77
N ARG A 114 -12.33 -16.50 -11.02
CA ARG A 114 -11.74 -16.95 -12.30
C ARG A 114 -12.68 -16.78 -13.49
N GLY A 115 -13.97 -16.66 -13.22
CA GLY A 115 -15.03 -16.59 -14.22
C GLY A 115 -15.12 -17.84 -15.11
N PRO A 116 -16.05 -17.85 -16.08
CA PRO A 116 -16.35 -19.03 -16.88
C PRO A 116 -15.17 -19.54 -17.74
N GLN A 117 -14.29 -18.64 -18.17
CA GLN A 117 -13.11 -18.97 -18.99
C GLN A 117 -11.90 -19.40 -18.14
N GLY A 118 -11.98 -19.28 -16.81
CA GLY A 118 -10.94 -19.78 -15.91
C GLY A 118 -9.67 -18.94 -15.81
N ASN A 119 -9.63 -17.75 -16.43
CA ASN A 119 -8.43 -16.92 -16.64
C ASN A 119 -8.56 -15.48 -16.10
N LEU A 120 -9.65 -15.16 -15.41
CA LEU A 120 -9.84 -13.84 -14.79
C LEU A 120 -9.18 -13.79 -13.40
N VAL A 121 -9.00 -12.56 -12.92
CA VAL A 121 -8.36 -12.19 -11.65
C VAL A 121 -9.24 -11.20 -10.89
N SER A 122 -8.90 -10.86 -9.65
CA SER A 122 -9.67 -9.97 -8.76
C SER A 122 -10.04 -8.63 -9.39
N GLN A 123 -9.19 -8.06 -10.25
CA GLN A 123 -9.49 -6.80 -10.97
C GLN A 123 -10.72 -6.90 -11.91
N ALA A 124 -11.10 -8.12 -12.31
CA ALA A 124 -12.27 -8.41 -13.14
C ALA A 124 -13.54 -8.68 -12.32
N ALA A 125 -13.42 -8.84 -11.00
CA ALA A 125 -14.50 -9.31 -10.14
C ALA A 125 -15.45 -8.18 -9.72
N ASP A 126 -16.75 -8.48 -9.67
CA ASP A 126 -17.74 -7.65 -8.99
C ASP A 126 -17.86 -8.10 -7.53
N PHE A 127 -17.08 -7.49 -6.64
CA PHE A 127 -17.05 -7.84 -5.22
C PHE A 127 -18.39 -7.68 -4.51
N ARG A 128 -19.30 -6.86 -5.03
CA ARG A 128 -20.66 -6.77 -4.50
C ARG A 128 -21.47 -8.01 -4.86
N ALA A 129 -21.40 -8.46 -6.11
CA ALA A 129 -22.04 -9.69 -6.54
C ALA A 129 -21.44 -10.94 -5.87
N LEU A 130 -20.16 -10.90 -5.50
CA LEU A 130 -19.48 -11.99 -4.80
C LEU A 130 -19.70 -12.03 -3.29
N ARG A 131 -20.40 -11.04 -2.69
CA ARG A 131 -20.69 -10.99 -1.25
C ARG A 131 -21.21 -12.32 -0.67
N PRO A 132 -22.16 -13.04 -1.29
CA PRO A 132 -22.66 -14.32 -0.76
C PRO A 132 -21.62 -15.43 -0.67
N LEU A 133 -20.49 -15.31 -1.37
CA LEU A 133 -19.36 -16.25 -1.31
C LEU A 133 -18.25 -15.75 -0.38
N ILE A 134 -18.03 -14.44 -0.35
CA ILE A 134 -17.00 -13.79 0.48
C ILE A 134 -17.33 -13.89 1.97
N VAL A 135 -18.59 -13.69 2.36
CA VAL A 135 -19.01 -13.74 3.76
C VAL A 135 -18.77 -15.13 4.37
N PRO A 136 -19.27 -16.25 3.79
CA PRO A 136 -18.96 -17.59 4.30
C PRO A 136 -17.47 -17.92 4.28
N TYR A 137 -16.74 -17.44 3.27
CA TYR A 137 -15.30 -17.66 3.18
C TYR A 137 -14.53 -17.00 4.33
N ALA A 138 -14.83 -15.73 4.63
CA ALA A 138 -14.22 -15.02 5.73
C ALA A 138 -14.67 -15.58 7.10
N ASP A 139 -15.94 -15.96 7.23
CA ASP A 139 -16.48 -16.54 8.47
C ASP A 139 -15.84 -17.90 8.79
N ALA A 140 -15.71 -18.79 7.80
CA ALA A 140 -15.00 -20.06 7.98
C ALA A 140 -13.54 -19.86 8.43
N TYR A 141 -12.87 -18.82 7.93
CA TYR A 141 -11.52 -18.48 8.36
C TYR A 141 -11.47 -17.96 9.80
N VAL A 142 -12.43 -17.11 10.20
CA VAL A 142 -12.58 -16.66 11.60
C VAL A 142 -12.76 -17.84 12.54
N GLN A 143 -13.69 -18.76 12.22
CA GLN A 143 -13.95 -19.95 13.04
C GLN A 143 -12.72 -20.83 13.17
N LEU A 144 -11.97 -21.03 12.08
CA LEU A 144 -10.73 -21.81 12.08
C LEU A 144 -9.65 -21.18 12.96
N LEU A 145 -9.41 -19.87 12.84
CA LEU A 145 -8.43 -19.16 13.67
C LEU A 145 -8.82 -19.19 15.16
N GLN A 146 -10.09 -18.92 15.48
CA GLN A 146 -10.60 -18.96 16.85
C GLN A 146 -10.43 -20.33 17.48
N HIS A 147 -10.75 -21.40 16.74
CA HIS A 147 -10.60 -22.77 17.22
C HIS A 147 -9.13 -23.09 17.56
N LEU A 148 -8.20 -22.71 16.70
CA LEU A 148 -6.79 -22.98 16.90
C LEU A 148 -6.18 -22.11 18.00
N VAL A 149 -6.60 -20.84 18.13
CA VAL A 149 -6.22 -20.00 19.26
C VAL A 149 -6.68 -20.67 20.55
N TYR A 150 -7.95 -21.05 20.65
CA TYR A 150 -8.49 -21.75 21.82
C TYR A 150 -7.71 -23.03 22.16
N GLN A 151 -7.41 -23.89 21.17
CA GLN A 151 -6.60 -25.09 21.37
C GLN A 151 -5.18 -24.78 21.84
N SER A 152 -4.61 -23.66 21.42
CA SER A 152 -3.29 -23.21 21.88
C SER A 152 -3.28 -22.84 23.36
N GLU A 153 -4.39 -22.33 23.91
CA GLU A 153 -4.48 -21.90 25.32
C GLU A 153 -4.98 -23.00 26.25
N ALA A 154 -5.97 -23.78 25.81
CA ALA A 154 -6.68 -24.77 26.64
C ALA A 154 -6.23 -26.22 26.41
N GLY A 155 -5.43 -26.48 25.38
CA GLY A 155 -4.98 -27.82 25.01
C GLY A 155 -3.87 -28.38 25.92
N SER A 156 -3.61 -29.69 25.78
CA SER A 156 -2.37 -30.28 26.30
C SER A 156 -1.14 -29.64 25.65
N GLU A 157 0.06 -29.80 26.23
CA GLU A 157 1.30 -29.21 25.67
C GLU A 157 1.52 -29.59 24.20
N GLU A 158 1.25 -30.85 23.83
CA GLU A 158 1.34 -31.31 22.43
C GLU A 158 0.28 -30.68 21.53
N THR A 159 -0.96 -30.60 22.01
CA THR A 159 -2.07 -30.00 21.27
C THR A 159 -1.82 -28.51 21.04
N SER A 160 -1.35 -27.81 22.08
CA SER A 160 -1.01 -26.40 22.02
C SER A 160 0.11 -26.13 21.03
N ARG A 161 1.19 -26.94 21.08
CA ARG A 161 2.31 -26.83 20.13
C ARG A 161 1.87 -27.07 18.68
N ARG A 162 1.00 -28.06 18.45
CA ARG A 162 0.43 -28.34 17.12
C ARG A 162 -0.45 -27.18 16.64
N ALA A 163 -1.34 -26.68 17.48
CA ALA A 163 -2.21 -25.56 17.17
C ALA A 163 -1.41 -24.29 16.82
N LEU A 164 -0.34 -23.98 17.56
CA LEU A 164 0.56 -22.85 17.26
C LEU A 164 1.29 -23.03 15.92
N ALA A 165 1.70 -24.25 15.58
CA ALA A 165 2.31 -24.54 14.28
C ALA A 165 1.30 -24.35 13.14
N THR A 166 0.07 -24.82 13.31
CA THR A 166 -1.01 -24.63 12.35
C THR A 166 -1.43 -23.16 12.22
N LEU A 167 -1.49 -22.40 13.31
CA LEU A 167 -1.74 -20.96 13.27
C LEU A 167 -0.67 -20.22 12.48
N ARG A 168 0.61 -20.52 12.70
CA ARG A 168 1.73 -19.94 11.94
C ARG A 168 1.55 -20.14 10.44
N LEU A 169 1.14 -21.34 10.06
CA LEU A 169 0.92 -21.74 8.68
C LEU A 169 -0.29 -21.03 8.06
N LEU A 170 -1.41 -20.93 8.79
CA LEU A 170 -2.64 -20.30 8.28
C LEU A 170 -2.58 -18.77 8.26
N LEU A 171 -1.75 -18.14 9.09
CA LEU A 171 -1.55 -16.68 9.07
C LEU A 171 -0.71 -16.22 7.88
N THR A 172 -0.05 -17.14 7.15
CA THR A 172 0.62 -16.84 5.87
C THR A 172 -0.24 -17.15 4.65
N LEU A 173 -1.52 -17.48 4.84
CA LEU A 173 -2.49 -17.71 3.76
C LEU A 173 -2.49 -16.57 2.74
N ASP A 174 -2.44 -16.89 1.46
CA ASP A 174 -2.47 -15.96 0.33
C ASP A 174 -1.42 -14.82 0.44
N THR A 175 -0.31 -15.09 1.14
CA THR A 175 0.84 -14.17 1.22
C THR A 175 1.93 -14.54 0.21
N VAL A 176 2.69 -13.54 -0.20
CA VAL A 176 3.79 -13.70 -1.16
C VAL A 176 5.05 -13.15 -0.53
N THR A 177 6.01 -14.01 -0.23
CA THR A 177 7.35 -13.60 0.19
C THR A 177 8.13 -13.05 -0.99
N LEU A 178 8.81 -11.93 -0.79
CA LEU A 178 9.66 -11.32 -1.79
C LEU A 178 11.12 -11.40 -1.33
N THR A 179 11.99 -11.86 -2.22
CA THR A 179 13.44 -11.66 -2.10
C THR A 179 13.86 -10.62 -3.13
N ILE A 180 14.26 -9.44 -2.67
CA ILE A 180 14.72 -8.36 -3.53
C ILE A 180 16.25 -8.35 -3.48
N THR A 181 16.89 -8.62 -4.61
CA THR A 181 18.35 -8.55 -4.71
C THR A 181 18.74 -7.18 -5.23
N ASP A 182 19.45 -6.42 -4.41
CA ASP A 182 19.94 -5.10 -4.81
C ASP A 182 21.13 -5.18 -5.78
N HIS A 183 21.61 -4.02 -6.22
CA HIS A 183 22.74 -3.91 -7.16
C HIS A 183 24.08 -4.42 -6.59
N ARG A 184 24.20 -4.55 -5.26
CA ARG A 184 25.36 -5.10 -4.55
C ARG A 184 25.19 -6.59 -4.24
N SER A 185 24.16 -7.24 -4.77
CA SER A 185 23.82 -8.64 -4.51
C SER A 185 23.44 -8.93 -3.05
N ILE A 186 22.99 -7.91 -2.31
CA ILE A 186 22.44 -8.07 -0.96
C ILE A 186 20.94 -8.33 -1.09
N ALA A 187 20.47 -9.37 -0.42
CA ALA A 187 19.06 -9.73 -0.40
C ALA A 187 18.33 -8.96 0.71
N ARG A 188 17.23 -8.30 0.35
CA ARG A 188 16.23 -7.76 1.26
C ARG A 188 14.96 -8.60 1.17
N HIS A 189 14.19 -8.60 2.26
CA HIS A 189 12.96 -9.38 2.37
C HIS A 189 11.76 -8.47 2.51
N ALA A 190 10.70 -8.78 1.78
CA ALA A 190 9.40 -8.13 1.92
C ALA A 190 8.28 -9.17 1.76
N ALA A 191 7.04 -8.74 1.93
CA ALA A 191 5.87 -9.58 1.70
C ALA A 191 4.73 -8.80 1.06
N LEU A 192 3.86 -9.51 0.34
CA LEU A 192 2.58 -9.01 -0.16
C LEU A 192 1.45 -9.84 0.40
N VAL A 193 0.27 -9.24 0.49
CA VAL A 193 -1.00 -9.94 0.69
C VAL A 193 -1.79 -9.87 -0.60
N ALA A 194 -2.13 -11.03 -1.16
CA ALA A 194 -2.90 -11.13 -2.38
C ALA A 194 -4.39 -10.79 -2.14
N PRO A 195 -5.12 -10.31 -3.16
CA PRO A 195 -6.54 -10.01 -3.04
C PRO A 195 -7.42 -11.25 -2.82
N THR A 196 -6.88 -12.45 -3.04
CA THR A 196 -7.55 -13.72 -2.74
C THR A 196 -7.73 -13.97 -1.24
N HIS A 197 -6.93 -13.32 -0.39
CA HIS A 197 -7.00 -13.45 1.05
C HIS A 197 -8.39 -13.06 1.59
N PRO A 198 -8.98 -13.81 2.55
CA PRO A 198 -10.36 -13.58 3.02
C PRO A 198 -10.58 -12.16 3.57
N LEU A 199 -9.66 -11.64 4.39
CA LEU A 199 -9.71 -10.25 4.86
C LEU A 199 -9.72 -9.21 3.73
N ARG A 200 -8.99 -9.45 2.63
CA ARG A 200 -8.91 -8.54 1.48
C ARG A 200 -10.19 -8.58 0.66
N ALA A 201 -10.69 -9.78 0.38
CA ALA A 201 -11.97 -9.98 -0.28
C ALA A 201 -13.12 -9.30 0.51
N LEU A 202 -13.12 -9.46 1.83
CA LEU A 202 -14.10 -8.84 2.73
C LEU A 202 -14.01 -7.31 2.72
N TRP A 203 -12.80 -6.74 2.75
CA TRP A 203 -12.61 -5.29 2.61
C TRP A 203 -13.14 -4.78 1.26
N LEU A 204 -12.84 -5.48 0.15
CA LEU A 204 -13.27 -5.10 -1.20
C LEU A 204 -14.80 -5.18 -1.36
N ALA A 205 -15.45 -6.19 -0.78
CA ALA A 205 -16.91 -6.30 -0.74
C ALA A 205 -17.53 -5.15 0.07
N THR A 206 -16.97 -4.86 1.25
CA THR A 206 -17.42 -3.75 2.11
C THR A 206 -17.27 -2.40 1.39
N TRP A 207 -16.14 -2.18 0.72
CA TRP A 207 -15.89 -0.97 -0.06
C TRP A 207 -16.87 -0.82 -1.23
N ALA A 208 -17.19 -1.92 -1.91
CA ALA A 208 -18.16 -1.92 -3.02
C ALA A 208 -19.58 -1.57 -2.53
N GLU A 209 -20.02 -2.12 -1.40
CA GLU A 209 -21.34 -1.81 -0.81
C GLU A 209 -21.43 -0.38 -0.29
N VAL A 210 -20.41 0.10 0.43
CA VAL A 210 -20.31 1.51 0.86
C VAL A 210 -20.35 2.42 -0.35
N GLY A 211 -19.61 2.09 -1.41
CA GLY A 211 -19.57 2.85 -2.65
C GLY A 211 -20.93 2.97 -3.33
N GLN A 212 -21.70 1.87 -3.40
CA GLN A 212 -23.06 1.91 -3.95
C GLN A 212 -24.02 2.73 -3.09
N ARG A 213 -23.92 2.63 -1.77
CA ARG A 213 -24.75 3.41 -0.85
C ARG A 213 -24.46 4.89 -0.94
N TRP A 214 -23.19 5.26 -0.93
CA TRP A 214 -22.74 6.64 -1.08
C TRP A 214 -23.12 7.21 -2.45
N LEU A 215 -23.00 6.43 -3.51
CA LEU A 215 -23.48 6.82 -4.84
C LEU A 215 -24.99 7.09 -4.82
N HIS A 216 -25.78 6.25 -4.15
CA HIS A 216 -27.23 6.46 -4.03
C HIS A 216 -27.56 7.75 -3.27
N GLN A 217 -26.92 7.98 -2.13
CA GLN A 217 -27.12 9.20 -1.32
C GLN A 217 -26.64 10.47 -2.04
N ALA A 218 -25.56 10.36 -2.82
CA ALA A 218 -25.04 11.48 -3.59
C ALA A 218 -26.02 11.98 -4.67
N ARG A 219 -26.99 11.14 -5.10
CA ARG A 219 -28.02 11.54 -6.06
C ARG A 219 -28.93 12.64 -5.54
N ASP A 220 -29.19 12.63 -4.24
CA ASP A 220 -30.10 13.57 -3.58
C ASP A 220 -29.33 14.72 -2.89
N SER A 221 -28.03 14.82 -3.15
CA SER A 221 -27.11 15.80 -2.55
C SER A 221 -26.69 16.89 -3.55
N ALA A 222 -26.13 18.00 -3.05
CA ALA A 222 -25.53 19.02 -3.90
C ALA A 222 -24.30 18.49 -4.68
N GLU A 223 -24.04 19.03 -5.87
CA GLU A 223 -22.97 18.58 -6.78
C GLU A 223 -21.57 18.61 -6.13
N GLU A 224 -21.31 19.59 -5.25
CA GLU A 224 -20.05 19.70 -4.50
C GLU A 224 -19.75 18.44 -3.66
N TYR A 225 -20.78 17.82 -3.09
CA TYR A 225 -20.64 16.59 -2.32
C TYR A 225 -20.42 15.38 -3.22
N VAL A 226 -20.96 15.36 -4.43
CA VAL A 226 -20.76 14.26 -5.40
C VAL A 226 -19.28 14.11 -5.74
N ASN A 227 -18.59 15.21 -6.02
CA ASN A 227 -17.17 15.20 -6.31
C ASN A 227 -16.33 14.80 -5.09
N ALA A 228 -16.64 15.35 -3.91
CA ALA A 228 -15.95 15.00 -2.67
C ALA A 228 -16.11 13.51 -2.33
N THR A 229 -17.32 12.96 -2.44
CA THR A 229 -17.62 11.54 -2.21
C THR A 229 -16.90 10.64 -3.21
N ARG A 230 -16.90 11.01 -4.51
CA ARG A 230 -16.15 10.28 -5.54
C ARG A 230 -14.67 10.22 -5.19
N THR A 231 -14.06 11.35 -4.83
CA THR A 231 -12.65 11.42 -4.48
C THR A 231 -12.33 10.60 -3.23
N ALA A 232 -13.16 10.72 -2.18
CA ALA A 232 -12.98 9.94 -0.96
C ALA A 232 -13.03 8.43 -1.23
N LEU A 233 -14.03 7.96 -1.98
CA LEU A 233 -14.21 6.54 -2.27
C LEU A 233 -13.10 5.95 -3.14
N LEU A 234 -12.63 6.69 -4.16
CA LEU A 234 -11.70 6.15 -5.16
C LEU A 234 -10.23 6.38 -4.82
N HIS A 235 -9.92 7.40 -4.03
CA HIS A 235 -8.54 7.80 -3.76
C HIS A 235 -8.16 7.72 -2.28
N LEU A 236 -9.09 7.97 -1.34
CA LEU A 236 -8.75 8.00 0.09
C LEU A 236 -9.03 6.68 0.82
N LEU A 237 -10.03 5.92 0.36
CA LEU A 237 -10.31 4.59 0.90
C LEU A 237 -9.43 3.55 0.23
N THR A 238 -8.41 3.12 0.96
CA THR A 238 -7.46 2.10 0.52
C THR A 238 -7.32 1.02 1.60
N PRO A 239 -7.05 -0.23 1.23
CA PRO A 239 -6.93 -1.33 2.20
C PRO A 239 -5.57 -1.36 2.90
N VAL A 240 -4.96 -0.20 3.16
CA VAL A 240 -3.73 -0.11 3.95
C VAL A 240 -4.01 -0.61 5.36
N GLY A 241 -3.18 -1.52 5.85
CA GLY A 241 -3.32 -2.08 7.20
C GLY A 241 -4.39 -3.16 7.34
N PHE A 242 -4.77 -3.81 6.23
CA PHE A 242 -5.60 -5.01 6.25
C PHE A 242 -4.82 -6.21 5.66
N PRO A 243 -4.13 -7.01 6.49
CA PRO A 243 -3.95 -6.86 7.95
C PRO A 243 -2.90 -5.80 8.35
N PRO A 244 -2.85 -5.33 9.60
CA PRO A 244 -1.88 -4.31 10.00
C PRO A 244 -0.45 -4.86 10.15
N ILE A 245 -0.33 -6.13 10.52
CA ILE A 245 0.93 -6.83 10.76
C ILE A 245 0.85 -8.24 10.16
N LEU A 246 1.97 -8.72 9.62
CA LEU A 246 2.10 -10.07 9.07
C LEU A 246 3.15 -10.89 9.82
N PRO A 247 2.80 -12.09 10.33
CA PRO A 247 3.79 -13.01 10.86
C PRO A 247 4.48 -13.78 9.73
N MET A 248 5.76 -13.48 9.50
CA MET A 248 6.59 -14.08 8.44
C MET A 248 7.57 -15.15 8.96
N GLY A 249 7.31 -15.66 10.16
CA GLY A 249 8.11 -16.70 10.81
C GLY A 249 8.19 -16.53 12.32
N PRO A 250 8.98 -17.38 13.01
CA PRO A 250 9.12 -17.31 14.46
C PRO A 250 9.67 -15.95 14.88
N ARG A 251 8.89 -15.18 15.65
CA ARG A 251 9.24 -13.83 16.13
C ARG A 251 9.59 -12.82 15.01
N LYS A 252 9.21 -13.11 13.76
CA LYS A 252 9.37 -12.20 12.62
C LYS A 252 8.01 -11.63 12.28
N LEU A 253 7.79 -10.39 12.66
CA LEU A 253 6.60 -9.64 12.31
C LEU A 253 6.99 -8.57 11.29
N PHE A 254 6.24 -8.46 10.21
CA PHE A 254 6.39 -7.44 9.19
C PHE A 254 5.28 -6.42 9.38
N THR A 255 5.60 -5.15 9.14
CA THR A 255 4.63 -4.05 9.20
C THR A 255 4.28 -3.57 7.81
N ILE A 256 3.06 -3.06 7.67
CA ILE A 256 2.62 -2.41 6.44
C ILE A 256 3.55 -1.24 6.10
N VAL A 257 4.08 -1.24 4.87
CA VAL A 257 4.82 -0.11 4.30
C VAL A 257 3.85 0.80 3.55
N ASP A 258 3.24 0.29 2.47
CA ASP A 258 2.22 1.01 1.70
C ASP A 258 1.46 0.06 0.76
N ASN A 259 0.44 0.57 0.06
CA ASN A 259 -0.20 -0.16 -1.04
C ASN A 259 0.52 0.07 -2.36
N LEU A 260 1.03 -1.00 -2.99
CA LEU A 260 1.59 -0.90 -4.34
C LEU A 260 0.51 -0.59 -5.38
N HIS A 261 -0.67 -1.19 -5.18
CA HIS A 261 -1.90 -0.88 -5.91
C HIS A 261 -3.10 -1.32 -5.06
N PRO A 262 -4.35 -0.99 -5.44
CA PRO A 262 -5.53 -1.23 -4.60
C PRO A 262 -5.75 -2.69 -4.16
N PHE A 263 -5.16 -3.67 -4.83
CA PHE A 263 -5.33 -5.09 -4.50
C PHE A 263 -4.11 -5.72 -3.81
N SER A 264 -2.96 -5.04 -3.74
CA SER A 264 -1.76 -5.58 -3.08
C SER A 264 -1.04 -4.56 -2.23
N SER A 265 -0.81 -4.94 -0.98
CA SER A 265 -0.12 -4.16 0.05
C SER A 265 1.27 -4.73 0.30
N LEU A 266 2.28 -3.87 0.40
CA LEU A 266 3.68 -4.25 0.68
C LEU A 266 3.97 -4.16 2.17
N TYR A 267 4.62 -5.20 2.70
CA TYR A 267 5.04 -5.32 4.07
C TYR A 267 6.56 -5.54 4.11
N ALA A 268 7.21 -4.99 5.12
CA ALA A 268 8.65 -5.13 5.31
C ALA A 268 8.98 -5.44 6.77
N PRO A 269 10.18 -5.97 7.05
CA PRO A 269 10.73 -5.98 8.39
C PRO A 269 10.72 -4.57 8.99
N VAL A 270 10.51 -4.50 10.31
CA VAL A 270 10.30 -3.23 11.02
C VAL A 270 11.55 -2.34 11.07
N HIS A 271 12.71 -2.94 10.83
CA HIS A 271 14.02 -2.28 10.73
C HIS A 271 14.42 -1.92 9.29
N GLU A 272 13.51 -1.96 8.32
CA GLU A 272 13.80 -1.50 6.95
C GLU A 272 14.17 -0.01 6.97
N GLU A 273 15.43 0.31 6.65
CA GLU A 273 15.98 1.67 6.71
C GLU A 273 15.55 2.55 5.54
N ASN A 274 15.11 1.96 4.41
CA ASN A 274 14.65 2.71 3.25
C ASN A 274 13.35 2.14 2.66
N PRO A 275 12.20 2.27 3.38
CA PRO A 275 10.93 1.69 2.95
C PRO A 275 10.45 2.21 1.60
N ARG A 276 10.70 3.49 1.30
CA ARG A 276 10.34 4.08 -0.01
C ARG A 276 11.21 3.59 -1.15
N GLY A 277 12.51 3.37 -0.91
CA GLY A 277 13.39 2.71 -1.87
C GLY A 277 12.92 1.28 -2.18
N LEU A 278 12.51 0.54 -1.14
CA LEU A 278 11.93 -0.79 -1.29
C LEU A 278 10.64 -0.77 -2.14
N VAL A 279 9.72 0.15 -1.87
CA VAL A 279 8.50 0.34 -2.70
C VAL A 279 8.88 0.58 -4.16
N GLY A 280 9.85 1.46 -4.41
CA GLY A 280 10.31 1.80 -5.76
C GLY A 280 10.87 0.61 -6.52
N GLU A 281 11.70 -0.21 -5.88
CA GLU A 281 12.27 -1.41 -6.49
C GLU A 281 11.22 -2.47 -6.80
N VAL A 282 10.28 -2.71 -5.88
CA VAL A 282 9.19 -3.68 -6.10
C VAL A 282 8.24 -3.17 -7.20
N CYS A 283 7.88 -1.89 -7.20
CA CYS A 283 7.08 -1.29 -8.27
C CYS A 283 7.79 -1.41 -9.63
N SER A 284 9.09 -1.14 -9.69
CA SER A 284 9.88 -1.29 -10.92
C SER A 284 9.85 -2.73 -11.43
N GLY A 285 10.15 -3.71 -10.56
CA GLY A 285 10.12 -5.13 -10.90
C GLY A 285 8.75 -5.64 -11.37
N PHE A 286 7.67 -5.05 -10.86
CA PHE A 286 6.29 -5.39 -11.26
C PHE A 286 5.76 -4.57 -12.44
N GLY A 287 6.52 -3.59 -12.94
CA GLY A 287 6.05 -2.66 -13.97
C GLY A 287 4.86 -1.80 -13.51
N LEU A 288 4.84 -1.44 -12.22
CA LEU A 288 3.84 -0.57 -11.61
C LEU A 288 4.37 0.86 -11.43
N PRO A 289 3.50 1.89 -11.51
CA PRO A 289 3.88 3.21 -11.04
C PRO A 289 4.10 3.20 -9.52
N GLU A 290 4.94 4.10 -9.01
CA GLU A 290 5.02 4.30 -7.57
C GLU A 290 3.71 4.90 -7.03
N PRO A 291 3.16 4.36 -5.95
CA PRO A 291 1.97 4.92 -5.32
C PRO A 291 2.32 6.19 -4.54
N ALA A 292 1.31 7.05 -4.37
CA ALA A 292 1.33 8.12 -3.38
C ALA A 292 1.51 7.56 -1.97
N ILE A 293 2.10 8.36 -1.08
CA ILE A 293 2.57 7.91 0.24
C ILE A 293 1.41 7.85 1.24
N GLY A 294 1.39 6.79 2.05
CA GLY A 294 0.50 6.64 3.20
C GLY A 294 -0.94 6.36 2.78
N GLY A 295 -1.15 5.43 1.84
CA GLY A 295 -2.49 5.13 1.33
C GLY A 295 -3.11 6.27 0.53
N ALA A 296 -2.29 6.95 -0.28
CA ALA A 296 -2.63 8.11 -1.12
C ALA A 296 -2.95 9.42 -0.37
N ALA A 297 -2.49 9.57 0.86
CA ALA A 297 -2.61 10.83 1.61
C ALA A 297 -1.63 11.91 1.13
N ILE A 298 -0.44 11.52 0.66
CA ILE A 298 0.64 12.43 0.26
C ILE A 298 1.06 12.12 -1.17
N ASP A 299 0.59 12.93 -2.11
CA ASP A 299 0.94 12.89 -3.54
C ASP A 299 1.70 14.17 -3.98
N GLY A 300 2.11 14.24 -5.24
CA GLY A 300 2.83 15.40 -5.77
C GLY A 300 2.01 16.70 -5.70
N THR A 301 0.70 16.61 -5.89
CA THR A 301 -0.24 17.75 -5.79
C THR A 301 -0.26 18.32 -4.37
N TYR A 302 -0.35 17.45 -3.37
CA TYR A 302 -0.33 17.82 -1.96
C TYR A 302 0.98 18.52 -1.61
N LEU A 303 2.13 17.98 -2.02
CA LEU A 303 3.42 18.63 -1.78
C LEU A 303 3.53 19.97 -2.51
N ALA A 304 3.08 20.05 -3.77
CA ALA A 304 3.14 21.29 -4.54
C ALA A 304 2.34 22.41 -3.87
N LEU A 305 1.17 22.10 -3.32
CA LEU A 305 0.37 23.06 -2.55
C LEU A 305 1.10 23.56 -1.29
N ARG A 306 1.84 22.69 -0.59
CA ARG A 306 2.64 23.08 0.58
C ARG A 306 3.82 23.96 0.18
N VAL A 307 4.55 23.59 -0.87
CA VAL A 307 5.68 24.37 -1.40
C VAL A 307 5.22 25.72 -1.94
N GLN A 308 4.08 25.78 -2.63
CA GLN A 308 3.50 27.03 -3.10
C GLN A 308 3.26 28.01 -1.95
N ARG A 309 2.75 27.54 -0.79
CA ARG A 309 2.53 28.40 0.39
C ARG A 309 3.84 29.00 0.89
N TYR A 310 4.92 28.22 0.89
CA TYR A 310 6.26 28.72 1.22
C TYR A 310 6.73 29.76 0.20
N LEU A 311 6.66 29.46 -1.11
CA LEU A 311 7.15 30.35 -2.17
C LEU A 311 6.41 31.70 -2.22
N VAL A 312 5.11 31.71 -1.91
CA VAL A 312 4.32 32.96 -1.82
C VAL A 312 4.84 33.87 -0.70
N GLN A 313 5.31 33.30 0.41
CA GLN A 313 5.89 34.05 1.52
C GLN A 313 7.34 34.47 1.26
N HIS A 314 8.03 33.80 0.33
CA HIS A 314 9.44 34.03 -0.01
C HIS A 314 9.62 34.38 -1.51
N PRO A 315 9.06 35.50 -1.99
CA PRO A 315 9.03 35.86 -3.41
C PRO A 315 10.42 36.14 -4.03
N TYR A 316 11.45 36.27 -3.19
CA TYR A 316 12.84 36.45 -3.62
C TYR A 316 13.52 35.14 -4.06
N VAL A 317 12.94 33.98 -3.75
CA VAL A 317 13.49 32.67 -4.10
C VAL A 317 13.43 32.47 -5.61
N ARG A 318 14.60 32.45 -6.27
CA ARG A 318 14.74 32.16 -7.70
C ARG A 318 15.16 30.72 -7.98
N THR A 319 15.86 30.10 -7.03
CA THR A 319 16.24 28.70 -7.06
C THR A 319 15.78 28.06 -5.76
N LEU A 320 14.79 27.18 -5.84
CA LEU A 320 14.32 26.42 -4.71
C LEU A 320 15.25 25.23 -4.46
N VAL A 321 16.11 25.38 -3.46
CA VAL A 321 16.95 24.30 -2.89
C VAL A 321 16.12 23.40 -1.97
N ILE A 322 16.10 22.10 -2.25
CA ILE A 322 15.36 21.07 -1.51
C ILE A 322 16.32 19.96 -1.09
N ASN A 323 16.28 19.58 0.19
CA ASN A 323 16.82 18.30 0.64
C ASN A 323 15.70 17.28 0.77
N ALA A 324 15.94 16.02 0.41
CA ALA A 324 14.97 14.96 0.61
C ALA A 324 15.64 13.67 1.06
N PHE A 325 15.24 13.14 2.21
CA PHE A 325 15.77 11.91 2.78
C PHE A 325 14.86 10.74 2.45
N ASN A 326 15.43 9.61 2.01
CA ASN A 326 14.68 8.38 1.69
C ASN A 326 13.54 8.59 0.68
N ALA A 327 13.77 9.42 -0.36
CA ALA A 327 12.74 9.73 -1.36
C ALA A 327 12.42 8.59 -2.34
N GLY A 328 13.04 7.40 -2.21
CA GLY A 328 12.91 6.30 -3.17
C GLY A 328 13.30 6.73 -4.59
N ARG A 329 12.46 6.43 -5.59
CA ARG A 329 12.67 6.91 -6.98
C ARG A 329 12.35 8.39 -7.17
N ALA A 330 11.94 9.08 -6.11
CA ALA A 330 11.53 10.48 -6.08
C ALA A 330 10.31 10.81 -6.95
N GLY A 331 9.38 9.86 -7.14
CA GLY A 331 8.17 10.05 -7.95
C GLY A 331 7.31 11.22 -7.48
N VAL A 332 7.00 11.27 -6.17
CA VAL A 332 6.19 12.34 -5.56
C VAL A 332 6.86 13.71 -5.70
N LEU A 333 8.20 13.78 -5.61
CA LEU A 333 8.94 15.03 -5.83
C LEU A 333 8.89 15.46 -7.30
N ALA A 334 9.05 14.53 -8.24
CA ALA A 334 8.95 14.83 -9.67
C ALA A 334 7.56 15.35 -10.05
N GLU A 335 6.50 14.72 -9.54
CA GLU A 335 5.11 15.20 -9.70
C GLU A 335 4.92 16.59 -9.09
N MET A 336 5.43 16.83 -7.87
CA MET A 336 5.40 18.14 -7.22
C MET A 336 6.03 19.23 -8.10
N LEU A 337 7.21 18.96 -8.68
CA LEU A 337 7.88 19.91 -9.56
C LEU A 337 7.05 20.19 -10.82
N LEU A 338 6.44 19.17 -11.42
CA LEU A 338 5.54 19.32 -12.56
C LEU A 338 4.30 20.16 -12.21
N GLU A 339 3.66 19.91 -11.07
CA GLU A 339 2.50 20.69 -10.60
C GLU A 339 2.86 22.16 -10.37
N LEU A 340 4.03 22.44 -9.78
CA LEU A 340 4.52 23.82 -9.63
C LEU A 340 4.73 24.51 -10.98
N GLN A 341 5.22 23.79 -12.00
CA GLN A 341 5.44 24.34 -13.34
C GLN A 341 4.15 24.60 -14.14
N LYS A 342 3.01 24.04 -13.72
CA LYS A 342 1.70 24.43 -14.28
C LYS A 342 1.31 25.84 -13.90
N LEU A 343 1.87 26.39 -12.81
CA LEU A 343 1.56 27.74 -12.33
C LEU A 343 2.46 28.77 -13.05
N PRO A 344 1.89 29.71 -13.84
CA PRO A 344 2.68 30.68 -14.59
C PRO A 344 3.62 31.52 -13.71
N THR A 345 3.21 31.81 -12.48
CA THR A 345 4.01 32.54 -11.47
C THR A 345 5.34 31.86 -11.15
N PHE A 346 5.44 30.53 -11.33
CA PHE A 346 6.65 29.75 -11.05
C PHE A 346 7.33 29.24 -12.33
N GLY A 347 6.94 29.74 -13.51
CA GLY A 347 7.51 29.34 -14.79
C GLY A 347 9.02 29.58 -14.90
N ASP A 348 9.56 30.58 -14.19
CA ASP A 348 11.00 30.88 -14.15
C ASP A 348 11.74 30.28 -12.95
N LEU A 349 11.03 29.62 -12.03
CA LEU A 349 11.61 29.05 -10.81
C LEU A 349 12.58 27.91 -11.16
N ARG A 350 13.78 27.92 -10.61
CA ARG A 350 14.77 26.82 -10.74
C ARG A 350 14.74 25.92 -9.51
N TYR A 351 15.27 24.73 -9.64
CA TYR A 351 15.27 23.71 -8.58
C TYR A 351 16.67 23.11 -8.40
N ASP A 352 17.10 23.00 -7.15
CA ASP A 352 18.30 22.24 -6.74
C ASP A 352 17.84 21.19 -5.72
N VAL A 353 17.73 19.94 -6.15
CA VAL A 353 17.21 18.83 -5.35
C VAL A 353 18.34 17.90 -4.94
N ARG A 354 18.51 17.73 -3.63
CA ARG A 354 19.55 16.87 -3.04
C ARG A 354 18.87 15.70 -2.34
N LEU A 355 19.09 14.50 -2.85
CA LEU A 355 18.57 13.27 -2.28
C LEU A 355 19.62 12.69 -1.33
N PHE A 356 19.20 12.41 -0.08
CA PHE A 356 20.02 11.77 0.93
C PHE A 356 19.48 10.36 1.21
N VAL A 357 20.31 9.36 0.98
CA VAL A 357 19.93 7.94 1.11
C VAL A 357 21.02 7.14 1.83
N PRO A 358 20.70 5.96 2.39
CA PRO A 358 21.71 5.07 2.96
C PRO A 358 22.76 4.64 1.94
N ASP A 359 22.34 4.34 0.71
CA ASP A 359 23.21 3.94 -0.39
C ASP A 359 23.04 4.84 -1.64
N PRO A 360 23.97 5.79 -1.89
CA PRO A 360 23.90 6.69 -3.05
C PRO A 360 24.09 6.03 -4.41
N ASP A 361 24.71 4.84 -4.44
CA ASP A 361 25.02 4.13 -5.69
C ASP A 361 23.81 3.31 -6.20
N ALA A 362 22.73 3.25 -5.43
CA ALA A 362 21.54 2.49 -5.80
C ALA A 362 20.90 3.06 -7.10
N PRO A 363 20.70 2.23 -8.14
CA PRO A 363 20.41 2.72 -9.50
C PRO A 363 19.06 3.43 -9.64
N ASN A 364 18.09 3.07 -8.81
CA ASN A 364 16.72 3.57 -8.90
C ASN A 364 16.50 4.86 -8.10
N VAL A 365 17.48 5.32 -7.31
CA VAL A 365 17.33 6.52 -6.48
C VAL A 365 17.21 7.76 -7.38
N GLY A 366 16.12 8.51 -7.23
CA GLY A 366 15.89 9.74 -8.00
C GLY A 366 15.57 9.55 -9.49
N GLU A 367 15.33 8.32 -9.94
CA GLU A 367 15.05 8.01 -11.35
C GLU A 367 13.90 8.85 -11.95
N ALA A 368 12.85 9.14 -11.17
CA ALA A 368 11.72 9.95 -11.63
C ALA A 368 12.14 11.40 -11.92
N LEU A 369 13.06 11.96 -11.13
CA LEU A 369 13.62 13.29 -11.39
C LEU A 369 14.54 13.26 -12.61
N SER A 370 15.34 12.19 -12.77
CA SER A 370 16.18 11.99 -13.95
C SER A 370 15.37 11.92 -15.25
N THR A 371 14.17 11.33 -15.20
CA THR A 371 13.25 11.23 -16.34
C THR A 371 12.75 12.60 -16.82
N LEU A 372 12.74 13.63 -15.96
CA LEU A 372 12.37 15.00 -16.35
C LEU A 372 13.38 15.64 -17.32
N PHE A 373 14.65 15.21 -17.29
CA PHE A 373 15.67 15.72 -18.23
C PHE A 373 15.45 15.24 -19.66
N ALA A 374 14.90 14.03 -19.82
CA ALA A 374 14.63 13.39 -21.10
C ALA A 374 13.22 12.78 -21.09
N PRO A 375 12.17 13.61 -21.20
CA PRO A 375 10.80 13.14 -21.07
C PRO A 375 10.48 12.14 -22.18
N THR A 376 10.07 10.95 -21.75
CA THR A 376 9.50 9.96 -22.65
C THR A 376 8.10 10.40 -23.07
N ALA A 377 7.56 9.83 -24.15
CA ALA A 377 6.27 10.22 -24.73
C ALA A 377 5.04 10.18 -23.78
N ASN A 378 5.20 9.62 -22.57
CA ASN A 378 4.14 9.47 -21.56
C ASN A 378 4.15 10.55 -20.47
N VAL A 379 5.19 11.39 -20.38
CA VAL A 379 5.20 12.54 -19.45
C VAL A 379 4.42 13.68 -20.10
N THR A 380 3.59 14.41 -19.33
CA THR A 380 2.81 15.56 -19.85
C THR A 380 3.74 16.53 -20.59
N ALA A 381 3.68 16.47 -21.92
CA ALA A 381 4.77 16.91 -22.79
C ALA A 381 5.07 18.42 -22.71
N LYS A 382 4.12 19.23 -22.23
CA LYS A 382 4.25 20.67 -22.16
C LYS A 382 5.04 21.12 -20.93
N GLU A 383 4.70 20.61 -19.75
CA GLU A 383 5.35 20.97 -18.48
C GLU A 383 6.72 20.31 -18.36
N ALA A 384 6.85 19.05 -18.81
CA ALA A 384 8.13 18.36 -18.82
C ALA A 384 9.15 19.02 -19.76
N GLY A 385 8.68 19.62 -20.86
CA GLY A 385 9.51 20.39 -21.78
C GLY A 385 10.24 21.55 -21.11
N ALA A 386 9.70 22.12 -20.03
CA ALA A 386 10.38 23.19 -19.28
C ALA A 386 11.70 22.72 -18.64
N PHE A 387 11.80 21.44 -18.25
CA PHE A 387 12.99 20.86 -17.64
C PHE A 387 14.03 20.41 -18.66
N SER A 388 13.60 20.10 -19.88
CA SER A 388 14.48 19.69 -20.98
C SER A 388 14.97 20.85 -21.85
N THR A 389 14.31 22.01 -21.77
CA THR A 389 14.70 23.19 -22.55
C THR A 389 15.97 23.82 -21.96
N PRO A 390 17.04 23.99 -22.76
CA PRO A 390 18.27 24.64 -22.28
C PRO A 390 17.99 26.07 -21.82
N THR A 391 18.40 26.42 -20.61
CA THR A 391 18.20 27.75 -20.00
C THR A 391 19.18 28.82 -20.53
N GLY A 392 19.89 28.54 -21.64
CA GLY A 392 20.93 29.39 -22.21
C GLY A 392 22.26 29.42 -21.40
N SER A 393 22.29 28.88 -20.18
CA SER A 393 23.48 28.77 -19.33
C SER A 393 23.56 27.40 -18.66
N HIS A 394 24.59 26.61 -19.01
CA HIS A 394 24.84 25.29 -18.41
C HIS A 394 25.14 25.34 -16.90
N LEU A 395 25.54 26.50 -16.37
CA LEU A 395 25.81 26.70 -14.94
C LEU A 395 24.53 26.88 -14.11
N HIS A 396 23.39 27.11 -14.77
CA HIS A 396 22.12 27.34 -14.09
C HIS A 396 20.99 26.59 -14.79
N PRO A 397 21.00 25.24 -14.71
CA PRO A 397 19.93 24.44 -15.27
C PRO A 397 18.60 24.74 -14.55
N LYS A 398 17.49 24.40 -15.21
CA LYS A 398 16.15 24.48 -14.61
C LYS A 398 16.03 23.57 -13.39
N LEU A 399 16.63 22.39 -13.46
CA LEU A 399 16.69 21.39 -12.41
C LEU A 399 18.13 20.89 -12.27
N ALA A 400 18.66 20.92 -11.06
CA ALA A 400 19.87 20.21 -10.65
C ALA A 400 19.47 19.12 -9.67
N VAL A 401 20.04 17.92 -9.81
CA VAL A 401 19.79 16.78 -8.92
C VAL A 401 21.13 16.23 -8.45
N ALA A 402 21.27 16.01 -7.15
CA ALA A 402 22.42 15.33 -6.56
C ALA A 402 21.93 14.19 -5.65
N VAL A 403 22.55 13.03 -5.75
CA VAL A 403 22.33 11.90 -4.82
C VAL A 403 23.55 11.80 -3.92
N ARG A 404 23.32 11.75 -2.61
CA ARG A 404 24.33 11.82 -1.55
C ARG A 404 24.00 10.84 -0.44
N SER A 405 25.00 10.48 0.37
CA SER A 405 24.75 9.63 1.53
C SER A 405 24.14 10.45 2.66
N ALA A 406 23.22 9.87 3.42
CA ALA A 406 22.71 10.48 4.64
C ALA A 406 23.85 10.70 5.68
N HIS A 407 24.95 9.96 5.56
CA HIS A 407 26.16 10.19 6.35
C HIS A 407 26.84 11.51 6.01
N GLU A 408 26.98 11.85 4.71
CA GLU A 408 27.60 13.11 4.28
C GLU A 408 26.88 14.34 4.88
N PHE A 409 25.54 14.30 4.92
CA PHE A 409 24.76 15.35 5.56
C PHE A 409 25.11 15.52 7.04
N ARG A 410 25.21 14.41 7.78
CA ARG A 410 25.50 14.40 9.22
C ARG A 410 26.88 14.95 9.54
N GLU A 411 27.87 14.70 8.69
CA GLU A 411 29.23 15.20 8.88
C GLU A 411 29.35 16.71 8.64
N ASN A 412 28.63 17.25 7.66
CA ASN A 412 28.75 18.66 7.28
C ASN A 412 27.39 19.31 6.95
N PRO A 413 26.45 19.41 7.90
CA PRO A 413 25.07 19.85 7.62
C PRO A 413 25.02 21.27 7.04
N LEU A 414 25.92 22.16 7.47
CA LEU A 414 26.01 23.54 6.97
C LEU A 414 26.30 23.65 5.46
N ARG A 415 26.92 22.63 4.84
CA ARG A 415 27.13 22.59 3.39
C ARG A 415 25.85 22.26 2.62
N HIS A 416 24.83 21.81 3.32
CA HIS A 416 23.58 21.33 2.75
C HIS A 416 22.40 22.21 3.17
N ALA A 417 22.64 23.50 3.41
CA ALA A 417 21.56 24.44 3.64
C ALA A 417 20.52 24.39 2.50
N ALA A 418 19.25 24.38 2.86
CA ALA A 418 18.13 24.27 1.94
C ALA A 418 16.97 25.16 2.38
N HIS A 419 16.04 25.43 1.47
CA HIS A 419 14.80 26.11 1.85
C HIS A 419 13.86 25.13 2.54
N LEU A 420 13.70 23.94 1.95
CA LEU A 420 12.78 22.91 2.42
C LEU A 420 13.51 21.57 2.57
N THR A 421 13.26 20.85 3.66
CA THR A 421 13.74 19.48 3.84
C THR A 421 12.58 18.51 4.02
N PHE A 422 12.52 17.48 3.18
CA PHE A 422 11.54 16.39 3.28
C PHE A 422 12.16 15.14 3.91
N LEU A 423 11.48 14.58 4.92
CA LEU A 423 11.89 13.34 5.57
C LEU A 423 10.83 12.27 5.30
N PHE A 424 11.18 11.21 4.55
CA PHE A 424 10.26 10.13 4.20
C PHE A 424 10.63 8.85 4.97
N ASP A 425 9.82 8.47 5.98
CA ASP A 425 10.01 7.24 6.77
C ASP A 425 11.48 7.00 7.17
N LEU A 426 12.13 8.04 7.67
CA LEU A 426 13.57 8.06 7.92
C LEU A 426 13.99 7.24 9.14
N PHE A 427 13.09 7.08 10.10
CA PHE A 427 13.36 6.40 11.37
C PHE A 427 12.65 5.05 11.37
N PRO A 428 13.39 3.93 11.24
CA PRO A 428 12.81 2.60 11.36
C PRO A 428 12.31 2.39 12.80
N ALA A 429 11.38 1.47 12.98
CA ALA A 429 10.97 1.09 14.32
C ALA A 429 11.97 0.08 14.92
N GLU A 430 12.17 0.17 16.24
CA GLU A 430 13.19 -0.61 16.95
C GLU A 430 12.67 -2.00 17.36
N GLU A 431 11.44 -2.06 17.84
CA GLU A 431 10.91 -3.26 18.48
C GLU A 431 9.46 -3.54 18.08
N ILE A 432 9.13 -4.83 18.02
CA ILE A 432 7.76 -5.31 17.94
C ILE A 432 7.47 -6.06 19.22
N GLY A 433 6.64 -5.46 20.06
CA GLY A 433 6.16 -6.03 21.30
C GLY A 433 4.74 -6.53 21.18
N VAL A 434 4.19 -6.94 22.32
CA VAL A 434 2.79 -7.25 22.48
C VAL A 434 2.30 -6.56 23.74
N ALA A 435 1.11 -5.96 23.66
CA ALA A 435 0.48 -5.31 24.79
C ALA A 435 -1.02 -5.65 24.81
N PRO A 436 -1.69 -5.53 25.98
CA PRO A 436 -3.13 -5.58 26.04
C PRO A 436 -3.79 -4.62 25.07
N GLU A 437 -4.94 -4.99 24.54
CA GLU A 437 -5.73 -4.16 23.64
C GLU A 437 -6.17 -2.88 24.36
N VAL A 438 -5.86 -1.73 23.75
CA VAL A 438 -6.41 -0.46 24.19
C VAL A 438 -7.89 -0.41 23.83
N ILE A 439 -8.74 -0.08 24.80
CA ILE A 439 -10.20 -0.04 24.64
C ILE A 439 -10.57 0.81 23.39
N PRO A 440 -11.21 0.20 22.39
CA PRO A 440 -11.41 0.85 21.10
C PRO A 440 -12.45 1.98 21.10
N SER A 441 -12.29 2.95 20.20
CA SER A 441 -13.35 3.87 19.74
C SER A 441 -13.96 3.36 18.42
N ARG A 442 -15.22 3.65 18.07
CA ARG A 442 -15.87 3.08 16.85
C ARG A 442 -14.98 3.15 15.60
N ALA A 443 -14.93 2.06 14.83
CA ALA A 443 -14.13 2.02 13.61
C ALA A 443 -14.72 2.98 12.56
N PRO A 444 -13.90 3.87 11.97
CA PRO A 444 -14.37 4.84 11.00
C PRO A 444 -14.80 4.16 9.69
N ILE A 445 -15.72 4.81 8.98
CA ILE A 445 -16.18 4.43 7.62
C ILE A 445 -16.51 2.93 7.52
N HIS A 446 -17.43 2.45 8.36
CA HIS A 446 -17.89 1.05 8.34
C HIS A 446 -16.76 0.01 8.49
N GLY A 447 -15.63 0.38 9.12
CA GLY A 447 -14.48 -0.51 9.31
C GLY A 447 -13.49 -0.53 8.14
N LEU A 448 -13.68 0.30 7.10
CA LEU A 448 -12.79 0.34 5.93
C LEU A 448 -11.46 1.04 6.18
N LEU A 449 -11.31 1.74 7.31
CA LEU A 449 -10.09 2.43 7.70
C LEU A 449 -9.54 1.81 8.99
N GLN A 450 -8.30 1.33 8.92
CA GLN A 450 -7.61 0.77 10.07
C GLN A 450 -7.10 1.91 10.97
N SER A 451 -7.74 2.07 12.13
CA SER A 451 -7.30 3.03 13.15
C SER A 451 -6.10 2.51 13.94
N PHE A 452 -5.27 3.43 14.42
CA PHE A 452 -4.12 3.15 15.27
C PHE A 452 -4.14 4.08 16.48
N HIS A 453 -3.91 3.51 17.67
CA HIS A 453 -3.61 4.24 18.87
C HIS A 453 -2.09 4.47 18.94
N VAL A 454 -1.67 5.72 19.08
CA VAL A 454 -0.26 6.11 19.22
C VAL A 454 -0.05 6.68 20.62
N HIS A 455 0.76 6.01 21.43
CA HIS A 455 1.20 6.50 22.72
C HIS A 455 2.60 7.10 22.59
N TYR A 456 2.72 8.41 22.81
CA TYR A 456 3.97 9.12 22.83
C TYR A 456 4.52 9.19 24.26
N GLN A 457 5.81 8.93 24.41
CA GLN A 457 6.52 9.08 25.68
C GLN A 457 7.90 9.68 25.43
N GLU A 458 8.20 10.74 26.16
CA GLU A 458 9.50 11.42 26.15
C GLU A 458 10.03 11.49 27.59
N ASP A 459 11.26 11.02 27.78
CA ASP A 459 12.04 11.26 28.99
C ASP A 459 13.40 11.90 28.62
N ARG A 460 14.29 12.07 29.61
CA ARG A 460 15.58 12.77 29.37
C ARG A 460 16.47 12.03 28.37
N GLU A 461 16.30 10.72 28.22
CA GLU A 461 17.21 9.88 27.43
C GLU A 461 16.57 9.36 26.15
N THR A 462 15.25 9.14 26.15
CA THR A 462 14.51 8.46 25.10
C THR A 462 13.27 9.23 24.65
N VAL A 463 13.00 9.18 23.34
CA VAL A 463 11.75 9.66 22.74
C VAL A 463 11.15 8.48 21.99
N THR A 464 9.95 8.06 22.39
CA THR A 464 9.33 6.83 21.90
C THR A 464 7.88 7.04 21.46
N TRP A 465 7.51 6.34 20.39
CA TRP A 465 6.14 6.22 19.90
C TRP A 465 5.78 4.74 19.86
N ARG A 466 4.74 4.38 20.59
CA ARG A 466 4.16 3.03 20.55
C ARG A 466 2.87 3.06 19.78
N ARG A 467 2.81 2.29 18.69
CA ARG A 467 1.66 2.23 17.78
C ARG A 467 1.01 0.85 17.87
N GLN A 468 -0.28 0.82 18.20
CA GLN A 468 -1.11 -0.38 18.24
C GLN A 468 -2.34 -0.17 17.35
N ALA A 469 -2.66 -1.15 16.50
CA ALA A 469 -3.89 -1.12 15.71
C ALA A 469 -5.13 -1.32 16.61
N GLN A 470 -6.23 -0.65 16.30
CA GLN A 470 -7.49 -0.73 17.02
C GLN A 470 -8.51 -1.58 16.25
N TYR A 471 -9.22 -2.47 16.94
CA TYR A 471 -10.13 -3.44 16.32
C TYR A 471 -11.57 -3.25 16.78
N SER A 472 -12.06 -2.05 16.58
CA SER A 472 -13.33 -1.58 17.10
C SER A 472 -14.54 -2.08 16.33
N LEU A 473 -15.71 -2.08 16.98
CA LEU A 473 -16.99 -2.22 16.28
C LEU A 473 -17.15 -1.11 15.23
N ALA A 474 -17.46 -1.52 14.01
CA ALA A 474 -17.80 -0.60 12.93
C ALA A 474 -19.23 -0.07 13.10
N SER A 475 -19.50 1.08 12.48
CA SER A 475 -20.89 1.51 12.34
C SER A 475 -21.59 0.58 11.34
N PRO A 476 -22.81 0.11 11.64
CA PRO A 476 -23.50 -0.84 10.77
C PRO A 476 -23.72 -0.23 9.40
N LEU A 477 -23.60 -1.06 8.37
CA LEU A 477 -24.00 -0.74 7.01
C LEU A 477 -25.36 -1.40 6.76
N PRO A 478 -26.47 -0.64 6.68
CA PRO A 478 -27.78 -1.25 6.54
C PRO A 478 -27.88 -2.11 5.29
N ASP A 479 -28.53 -3.27 5.43
CA ASP A 479 -28.64 -4.33 4.42
C ASP A 479 -27.32 -5.06 4.12
N ALA A 480 -26.29 -4.84 4.94
CA ALA A 480 -24.94 -5.40 4.82
C ALA A 480 -24.17 -5.44 6.16
N GLU A 481 -24.90 -5.57 7.27
CA GLU A 481 -24.37 -5.53 8.62
C GLU A 481 -23.32 -6.62 8.86
N GLU A 482 -23.48 -7.79 8.22
CA GLU A 482 -22.53 -8.89 8.36
C GLU A 482 -21.13 -8.54 7.85
N LEU A 483 -21.01 -7.64 6.86
CA LEU A 483 -19.70 -7.17 6.40
C LEU A 483 -19.02 -6.30 7.45
N THR A 484 -19.80 -5.42 8.09
CA THR A 484 -19.30 -4.48 9.11
C THR A 484 -19.01 -5.15 10.44
N ASP A 485 -19.65 -6.28 10.72
CA ASP A 485 -19.35 -7.10 11.89
C ASP A 485 -18.12 -7.97 11.64
N LEU A 486 -18.05 -8.63 10.48
CA LEU A 486 -17.01 -9.62 10.18
C LEU A 486 -15.64 -8.99 9.86
N LEU A 487 -15.60 -7.82 9.22
CA LEU A 487 -14.35 -7.16 8.83
C LEU A 487 -13.45 -6.81 10.04
N PRO A 488 -13.93 -6.04 11.04
CA PRO A 488 -13.14 -5.77 12.24
C PRO A 488 -12.90 -7.04 13.06
N ALA A 489 -13.87 -7.96 13.13
CA ALA A 489 -13.71 -9.21 13.86
C ALA A 489 -12.56 -10.05 13.30
N LEU A 490 -12.51 -10.26 11.97
CA LEU A 490 -11.43 -11.01 11.34
C LEU A 490 -10.08 -10.31 11.52
N SER A 491 -10.02 -8.99 11.36
CA SER A 491 -8.79 -8.22 11.59
C SER A 491 -8.30 -8.39 13.04
N ALA A 492 -9.21 -8.36 14.02
CA ALA A 492 -8.91 -8.60 15.44
C ALA A 492 -8.39 -10.02 15.68
N GLN A 493 -9.05 -11.03 15.11
CA GLN A 493 -8.66 -12.43 15.28
C GLN A 493 -7.28 -12.71 14.69
N MET A 494 -6.99 -12.19 13.50
CA MET A 494 -5.66 -12.30 12.90
C MET A 494 -4.59 -11.63 13.78
N ALA A 495 -4.88 -10.46 14.35
CA ALA A 495 -3.95 -9.75 15.22
C ALA A 495 -3.69 -10.49 16.54
N GLY A 496 -4.74 -11.02 17.17
CA GLY A 496 -4.63 -11.86 18.37
C GLY A 496 -3.80 -13.10 18.08
N ALA A 497 -4.13 -13.84 17.01
CA ALA A 497 -3.38 -15.02 16.60
C ALA A 497 -1.90 -14.70 16.26
N ALA A 498 -1.62 -13.57 15.61
CA ALA A 498 -0.27 -13.11 15.34
C ALA A 498 0.51 -12.80 16.64
N ALA A 499 -0.14 -12.20 17.65
CA ALA A 499 0.46 -11.98 18.96
C ALA A 499 0.77 -13.32 19.65
N THR A 500 -0.18 -14.25 19.70
CA THR A 500 0.00 -15.60 20.27
C THR A 500 1.17 -16.33 19.61
N VAL A 501 1.26 -16.29 18.28
CA VAL A 501 2.32 -16.92 17.51
C VAL A 501 3.70 -16.30 17.77
N ALA A 502 3.76 -14.98 17.92
CA ALA A 502 4.99 -14.22 18.10
C ALA A 502 5.57 -14.33 19.52
N THR A 503 4.74 -14.31 20.56
CA THR A 503 5.20 -14.37 21.96
C THR A 503 5.23 -15.78 22.52
N GLY A 504 4.47 -16.71 21.93
CA GLY A 504 4.16 -17.99 22.56
C GLY A 504 3.35 -17.85 23.85
N GLN A 505 2.90 -16.64 24.19
CA GLN A 505 2.02 -16.36 25.30
C GLN A 505 0.58 -16.31 24.78
N SER A 506 -0.24 -17.19 25.29
CA SER A 506 -1.68 -17.22 25.04
C SER A 506 -2.38 -16.13 25.87
N GLY A 507 -3.36 -15.47 25.27
CA GLY A 507 -4.07 -14.33 25.84
C GLY A 507 -4.94 -13.62 24.79
N SER A 508 -6.26 -13.69 24.96
CA SER A 508 -7.27 -13.16 24.04
C SER A 508 -7.13 -11.66 23.75
N ASP A 509 -6.54 -10.92 24.68
CA ASP A 509 -6.50 -9.45 24.65
C ASP A 509 -5.13 -8.93 24.20
N LEU A 510 -4.19 -9.82 23.89
CA LEU A 510 -2.87 -9.43 23.44
C LEU A 510 -2.90 -9.00 21.97
N ARG A 511 -2.35 -7.83 21.67
CA ARG A 511 -2.22 -7.28 20.32
C ARG A 511 -0.77 -6.87 20.05
N PRO A 512 -0.28 -7.04 18.82
CA PRO A 512 1.06 -6.57 18.48
C PRO A 512 1.17 -5.05 18.59
N VAL A 513 2.31 -4.57 19.07
CA VAL A 513 2.66 -3.15 19.20
C VAL A 513 3.98 -2.89 18.51
N VAL A 514 4.05 -1.84 17.71
CA VAL A 514 5.27 -1.38 17.06
C VAL A 514 5.81 -0.20 17.85
N THR A 515 7.07 -0.27 18.27
CA THR A 515 7.74 0.80 19.00
C THR A 515 8.81 1.41 18.13
N LEU A 516 8.69 2.71 17.87
CA LEU A 516 9.73 3.54 17.30
C LEU A 516 10.37 4.33 18.44
N ALA A 517 11.67 4.22 18.62
CA ALA A 517 12.42 5.12 19.49
C ALA A 517 13.47 5.86 18.66
N LEU A 518 13.70 7.12 18.98
CA LEU A 518 14.77 7.89 18.35
C LEU A 518 16.05 7.72 19.14
N SER A 519 17.10 7.27 18.46
CA SER A 519 18.44 7.27 19.02
C SER A 519 18.95 8.70 19.21
N THR A 520 20.08 8.85 19.92
CA THR A 520 20.78 10.14 20.00
C THR A 520 21.21 10.66 18.64
N GLN A 521 21.55 9.76 17.70
CA GLN A 521 21.92 10.16 16.34
C GLN A 521 20.71 10.68 15.54
N ASP A 522 19.56 10.05 15.70
CA ASP A 522 18.32 10.46 15.01
C ASP A 522 17.85 11.84 15.49
N ARG A 523 17.91 12.07 16.80
CA ARG A 523 17.62 13.39 17.38
C ARG A 523 18.59 14.45 16.88
N ALA A 524 19.89 14.14 16.85
CA ALA A 524 20.90 15.05 16.32
C ALA A 524 20.62 15.39 14.86
N LEU A 525 20.22 14.42 14.03
CA LEU A 525 19.85 14.65 12.64
C LEU A 525 18.64 15.60 12.52
N LEU A 526 17.59 15.41 13.30
CA LEU A 526 16.43 16.32 13.30
C LEU A 526 16.83 17.75 13.68
N HIS A 527 17.69 17.92 14.69
CA HIS A 527 18.23 19.22 15.07
C HIS A 527 19.06 19.84 13.93
N GLN A 528 19.96 19.07 13.33
CA GLN A 528 20.78 19.54 12.19
C GLN A 528 19.92 19.98 11.01
N VAL A 529 18.88 19.20 10.66
CA VAL A 529 17.93 19.56 9.60
C VAL A 529 17.22 20.88 9.91
N HIS A 530 16.76 21.04 11.16
CA HIS A 530 16.10 22.27 11.60
C HIS A 530 17.02 23.49 11.57
N GLU A 531 18.31 23.34 11.87
CA GLU A 531 19.27 24.44 11.85
C GLU A 531 19.63 24.91 10.43
N VAL A 532 19.57 24.02 9.44
CA VAL A 532 20.02 24.30 8.06
C VAL A 532 18.89 24.41 7.04
N SER A 533 17.64 24.38 7.49
CA SER A 533 16.46 24.49 6.62
C SER A 533 15.51 25.59 7.08
N ASP A 534 14.92 26.33 6.14
CA ASP A 534 13.93 27.37 6.47
C ASP A 534 12.58 26.81 6.94
N TRP A 535 12.22 25.59 6.49
CA TRP A 535 11.31 24.60 7.08
C TRP A 535 10.87 23.55 6.04
#